data_AF-A0A091NWG1-F1
#
_entry.id   AF-A0A091NWG1-F1
#
_cell.length_a   1.000
_cell.length_b   1.000
_cell.length_c   1.000
_cell.angle_alpha   90.00
_cell.angle_beta   90.00
_cell.angle_gamma   90.00
#
_symmetry.space_group_name_H-M   'P 1'
#
loop_
_entity.id
_entity.type
_entity.pdbx_description
1 polymer ?
#
loop_
_entity_poly.entity_id
_entity_poly.type
_entity_poly.pdbx_seq_one_letter_code
_entity_poly.pdbx_strand_id
1 'polypeptide(L)'
;RLLTKTNPMPRWAERFLPANVAHSVYILEDSIVDPKNRTMTTFTWNINHARLMVVEERCVYQVNPENSNWTEVKREAWVSSSLFGVSRAVQEFGLARFKSNVTKSTKGFEYVLARMQGEAPSKTLVETAKEATEKAKETALAAKEKDK
;
A
#
# COMPACT_ATOMS: atom_id res chain seq x y z
N ARG A 1 -2.95 15.15 -4.25
CA ARG A 1 -3.96 14.13 -4.63
C ARG A 1 -4.67 13.63 -3.38
N LEU A 2 -5.93 13.18 -3.47
CA LEU A 2 -6.66 12.53 -2.38
C LEU A 2 -6.99 11.08 -2.79
N LEU A 3 -6.69 10.14 -1.91
CA LEU A 3 -6.83 8.70 -2.15
C LEU A 3 -7.71 8.06 -1.06
N THR A 4 -8.53 7.08 -1.43
CA THR A 4 -9.41 6.35 -0.51
C THR A 4 -9.00 4.88 -0.39
N LYS A 5 -8.52 4.54 0.81
CA LYS A 5 -8.12 3.25 1.39
C LYS A 5 -9.23 2.39 2.02
N THR A 6 -9.80 1.37 1.38
CA THR A 6 -10.76 0.45 2.06
C THR A 6 -10.07 -0.70 2.80
N ASN A 7 -9.15 -0.38 3.72
CA ASN A 7 -8.39 -1.40 4.43
C ASN A 7 -9.15 -1.89 5.67
N PRO A 8 -9.49 -3.18 5.79
CA PRO A 8 -10.23 -3.67 6.96
C PRO A 8 -9.42 -3.44 8.23
N MET A 9 -10.04 -2.80 9.21
CA MET A 9 -9.42 -2.59 10.51
C MET A 9 -9.30 -3.91 11.28
N PRO A 10 -8.29 -4.05 12.15
CA PRO A 10 -8.26 -5.14 13.10
C PRO A 10 -9.45 -5.06 14.05
N ARG A 11 -9.99 -6.21 14.44
CA ARG A 11 -11.12 -6.29 15.41
C ARG A 11 -10.84 -5.60 16.74
N TRP A 12 -9.58 -5.57 17.18
CA TRP A 12 -9.21 -4.85 18.40
C TRP A 12 -9.32 -3.32 18.22
N ALA A 13 -9.04 -2.81 17.01
CA ALA A 13 -9.05 -1.38 16.69
C ALA A 13 -10.48 -0.82 16.57
N GLU A 14 -11.46 -1.67 16.22
CA GLU A 14 -12.89 -1.32 16.19
C GLU A 14 -13.40 -0.78 17.54
N ARG A 15 -12.77 -1.17 18.66
CA ARG A 15 -13.14 -0.68 19.99
C ARG A 15 -12.75 0.78 20.24
N PHE A 16 -11.81 1.32 19.46
CA PHE A 16 -11.24 2.65 19.65
C PHE A 16 -11.81 3.69 18.67
N LEU A 17 -12.63 3.27 17.71
CA LEU A 17 -13.17 4.13 16.67
C LEU A 17 -14.70 3.95 16.55
N PRO A 18 -15.47 5.03 16.33
CA PRO A 18 -16.90 4.91 16.10
C PRO A 18 -17.21 4.05 14.85
N ALA A 19 -18.22 3.19 14.93
CA ALA A 19 -18.56 2.18 13.91
C ALA A 19 -18.77 2.78 12.50
N ASN A 20 -19.24 4.03 12.42
CA ASN A 20 -19.49 4.78 11.20
C ASN A 20 -18.23 5.32 10.48
N VAL A 21 -17.05 5.26 11.11
CA VAL A 21 -15.79 5.77 10.52
C VAL A 21 -14.88 4.62 10.04
N ALA A 22 -15.25 3.36 10.31
CA ALA A 22 -14.35 2.21 10.29
C ALA A 22 -13.86 1.74 8.90
N HIS A 23 -14.51 2.12 7.80
CA HIS A 23 -14.37 1.38 6.53
C HIS A 23 -13.44 2.01 5.50
N SER A 24 -13.10 3.29 5.64
CA SER A 24 -12.27 4.01 4.68
C SER A 24 -11.21 4.85 5.37
N VAL A 25 -9.98 4.77 4.87
CA VAL A 25 -8.86 5.64 5.22
C VAL A 25 -8.69 6.65 4.08
N TYR A 26 -8.69 7.93 4.41
CA TYR A 26 -8.38 8.99 3.45
C TYR A 26 -6.91 9.35 3.56
N ILE A 27 -6.23 9.38 2.42
CA ILE A 27 -4.79 9.63 2.33
C ILE A 27 -4.58 10.83 1.41
N LEU A 28 -3.89 11.85 1.91
CA LEU A 28 -3.37 12.91 1.07
C LEU A 28 -2.01 12.50 0.52
N GLU A 29 -1.76 12.88 -0.71
CA GLU A 29 -0.46 12.79 -1.33
C GLU A 29 -0.09 14.13 -1.94
N ASP A 30 1.00 14.71 -1.49
CA ASP A 30 1.64 15.84 -2.14
C ASP A 30 2.84 15.35 -2.94
N SER A 31 3.01 15.88 -4.14
CA SER A 31 4.13 15.52 -5.00
C SER A 31 4.71 16.74 -5.70
N ILE A 32 6.04 16.75 -5.79
CA ILE A 32 6.82 17.79 -6.46
C ILE A 32 7.68 17.08 -7.48
N VAL A 33 7.58 17.49 -8.74
CA VAL A 33 8.39 16.99 -9.86
C VAL A 33 9.29 18.12 -10.33
N ASP A 34 10.60 17.88 -10.35
CA ASP A 34 11.59 18.79 -10.90
C ASP A 34 12.22 18.15 -12.15
N PRO A 35 11.78 18.55 -13.36
CA PRO A 35 12.33 18.03 -14.60
C PRO A 35 13.79 18.41 -14.85
N LYS A 36 14.27 19.54 -14.29
CA LYS A 36 15.64 20.01 -14.49
C LYS A 36 16.62 19.10 -13.75
N ASN A 37 16.32 18.83 -12.48
CA ASN A 37 17.13 17.93 -11.66
C ASN A 37 16.75 16.45 -11.84
N ARG A 38 15.69 16.14 -12.60
CA ARG A 38 15.13 14.79 -12.79
C ARG A 38 14.83 14.10 -11.47
N THR A 39 14.22 14.85 -10.56
CA THR A 39 13.80 14.33 -9.25
C THR A 39 12.29 14.45 -9.09
N MET A 40 11.71 13.51 -8.34
CA MET A 40 10.34 13.60 -7.88
C MET A 40 10.32 13.26 -6.39
N THR A 41 9.65 14.08 -5.58
CA THR A 41 9.41 13.79 -4.17
C THR A 41 7.93 13.64 -3.94
N THR A 42 7.51 12.58 -3.26
CA THR A 42 6.15 12.40 -2.80
C THR A 42 6.11 12.35 -1.28
N PHE A 43 5.06 12.92 -0.70
CA PHE A 43 4.74 12.83 0.71
C PHE A 43 3.30 12.35 0.85
N THR A 44 3.08 11.22 1.51
CA THR A 44 1.74 10.66 1.74
C THR A 44 1.44 10.53 3.22
N TRP A 45 0.21 10.84 3.63
CA TRP A 45 -0.23 10.65 5.00
C TRP A 45 -1.73 10.47 5.12
N ASN A 46 -2.18 9.72 6.14
CA ASN A 46 -3.60 9.59 6.43
C ASN A 46 -4.14 10.84 7.13
N ILE A 47 -5.29 11.34 6.67
CA ILE A 47 -5.93 12.53 7.26
C ILE A 47 -7.06 12.18 8.24
N ASN A 48 -7.65 10.99 8.12
CA ASN A 48 -8.57 10.46 9.11
C ASN A 48 -7.89 9.36 9.93
N HIS A 49 -8.52 8.95 11.04
CA HIS A 49 -7.97 7.96 11.99
C HIS A 49 -6.67 8.34 12.68
N ALA A 50 -6.22 9.60 12.57
CA ALA A 50 -5.00 10.10 13.20
C ALA A 50 -4.97 9.95 14.74
N ARG A 51 -6.14 9.91 15.39
CA ARG A 51 -6.25 9.61 16.84
C ARG A 51 -5.79 8.17 17.18
N LEU A 52 -5.99 7.23 16.26
CA LEU A 52 -5.54 5.85 16.39
C LEU A 52 -4.07 5.76 15.99
N MET A 53 -3.76 6.18 14.76
CA MET A 53 -2.45 6.01 14.14
C MET A 53 -2.25 7.03 13.02
N VAL A 54 -1.06 7.58 12.93
CA VAL A 54 -0.60 8.39 11.81
C VAL A 54 0.53 7.62 11.11
N VAL A 55 0.41 7.51 9.79
CA VAL A 55 1.43 6.95 8.90
C VAL A 55 1.78 8.02 7.90
N GLU A 56 3.04 8.44 7.93
CA GLU A 56 3.62 9.39 6.98
C GLU A 56 4.67 8.63 6.16
N GLU A 57 4.66 8.78 4.85
CA GLU A 57 5.66 8.21 3.95
C GLU A 57 6.22 9.31 3.06
N ARG A 58 7.54 9.34 2.92
CA ARG A 58 8.25 10.17 1.96
C ARG A 58 8.97 9.27 0.97
N CYS A 59 8.77 9.48 -0.32
CA CYS A 59 9.57 8.83 -1.36
C CYS A 59 10.29 9.88 -2.20
N VAL A 60 11.60 9.71 -2.37
CA VAL A 60 12.43 10.51 -3.27
C VAL A 60 12.87 9.61 -4.42
N TYR A 61 12.48 10.00 -5.63
CA TYR A 61 12.82 9.37 -6.89
C TYR A 61 13.89 10.21 -7.57
N GLN A 62 15.00 9.60 -7.92
CA GLN A 62 16.13 10.27 -8.55
C GLN A 62 16.87 9.32 -9.49
N VAL A 63 17.65 9.89 -10.41
CA VAL A 63 18.57 9.08 -11.23
C VAL A 63 19.59 8.41 -10.33
N ASN A 64 19.85 7.12 -10.53
CA ASN A 64 20.82 6.38 -9.75
C ASN A 64 22.24 6.91 -10.04
N PRO A 65 23.09 7.14 -9.01
CA PRO A 65 24.43 7.72 -9.20
C PRO A 65 25.42 6.78 -9.91
N GLU A 66 25.21 5.47 -9.83
CA GLU A 66 26.06 4.46 -10.46
C GLU A 66 25.58 4.09 -11.88
N ASN A 67 24.29 4.27 -12.16
CA ASN A 67 23.70 3.95 -13.46
C ASN A 67 22.64 4.97 -13.88
N SER A 68 22.94 5.79 -14.88
CA SER A 68 22.04 6.84 -15.36
C SER A 68 20.74 6.34 -16.00
N ASN A 69 20.66 5.06 -16.34
CA ASN A 69 19.45 4.43 -16.90
C ASN A 69 18.50 3.91 -15.81
N TRP A 70 18.91 3.94 -14.54
CA TRP A 70 18.12 3.47 -13.42
C TRP A 70 17.53 4.63 -12.62
N THR A 71 16.34 4.41 -12.09
CA THR A 71 15.73 5.31 -11.10
C THR A 71 15.89 4.69 -9.71
N GLU A 72 16.64 5.37 -8.85
CA GLU A 72 16.71 5.03 -7.43
C GLU A 72 15.50 5.61 -6.71
N VAL A 73 14.90 4.83 -5.80
CA VAL A 73 13.79 5.27 -4.95
C VAL A 73 14.19 5.12 -3.49
N LYS A 74 14.33 6.24 -2.79
CA LYS A 74 14.55 6.29 -1.34
C LYS A 74 13.22 6.49 -0.65
N ARG A 75 12.81 5.53 0.17
CA ARG A 75 11.52 5.52 0.88
C ARG A 75 11.75 5.54 2.38
N GLU A 76 11.16 6.54 3.03
CA GLU A 76 11.17 6.74 4.47
C GLU A 76 9.72 6.72 4.97
N ALA A 77 9.48 6.17 6.16
CA ALA A 77 8.15 6.20 6.74
C ALA A 77 8.19 6.32 8.26
N TRP A 78 7.21 7.07 8.79
CA TRP A 78 7.00 7.29 10.21
C TRP A 78 5.64 6.76 10.59
N VAL A 79 5.60 5.94 11.63
CA VAL A 79 4.36 5.39 12.19
C VAL A 79 4.26 5.84 13.63
N SER A 80 3.26 6.64 13.96
CA SER A 80 3.03 7.17 15.30
C SER A 80 1.61 6.90 15.78
N SER A 81 1.41 6.90 17.09
CA SER A 81 0.10 6.68 17.72
C SER A 81 0.04 7.45 19.03
N SER A 82 -1.05 8.19 19.24
CA SER A 82 -1.33 8.93 20.47
C SER A 82 -2.09 8.11 21.52
N LEU A 83 -2.36 6.82 21.27
CA LEU A 83 -3.12 5.98 22.19
C LEU A 83 -2.27 5.54 23.38
N PHE A 84 -2.54 6.13 24.54
CA PHE A 84 -1.88 5.78 25.78
C PHE A 84 -2.11 4.30 26.15
N GLY A 85 -1.08 3.61 26.63
CA GLY A 85 -1.13 2.21 27.07
C GLY A 85 -1.08 1.15 25.96
N VAL A 86 -1.38 1.51 24.69
CA VAL A 86 -1.35 0.56 23.56
C VAL A 86 -0.59 1.06 22.33
N SER A 87 0.05 2.23 22.42
CA SER A 87 0.76 2.89 21.30
C SER A 87 1.75 1.98 20.58
N ARG A 88 2.54 1.20 21.32
CA ARG A 88 3.53 0.27 20.74
C ARG A 88 2.87 -0.81 19.89
N ALA A 89 1.80 -1.44 20.38
CA ALA A 89 1.09 -2.47 19.62
C ALA A 89 0.46 -1.90 18.34
N VAL A 90 -0.07 -0.68 18.40
CA VAL A 90 -0.61 0.05 17.24
C VAL A 90 0.49 0.33 16.23
N GLN A 91 1.65 0.81 16.68
CA GLN A 91 2.81 1.11 15.83
C GLN A 91 3.37 -0.14 15.16
N GLU A 92 3.55 -1.24 15.90
CA GLU A 92 4.04 -2.51 15.35
C GLU A 92 3.08 -3.05 14.28
N PHE A 93 1.77 -2.97 14.53
CA PHE A 93 0.75 -3.28 13.54
C PHE A 93 0.84 -2.39 12.29
N GLY A 94 0.95 -1.07 12.50
CA GLY A 94 1.09 -0.09 11.42
C GLY A 94 2.31 -0.36 10.55
N LEU A 95 3.46 -0.65 11.18
CA LEU A 95 4.71 -0.97 10.52
C LEU A 95 4.62 -2.27 9.72
N ALA A 96 4.07 -3.34 10.29
CA ALA A 96 3.88 -4.61 9.59
C ALA A 96 2.99 -4.42 8.34
N ARG A 97 1.92 -3.65 8.49
CA ARG A 97 0.99 -3.34 7.39
C ARG A 97 1.64 -2.46 6.33
N PHE A 98 2.43 -1.46 6.74
CA PHE A 98 3.20 -0.60 5.84
C PHE A 98 4.15 -1.44 4.97
N LYS A 99 4.96 -2.33 5.58
CA LYS A 99 5.87 -3.22 4.85
C LYS A 99 5.15 -4.05 3.79
N SER A 100 4.00 -4.65 4.13
CA SER A 100 3.19 -5.41 3.18
C SER A 100 2.65 -4.53 2.02
N ASN A 101 2.24 -3.29 2.32
CA ASN A 101 1.76 -2.36 1.31
C ASN A 101 2.87 -1.90 0.37
N VAL A 102 4.09 -1.69 0.87
CA VAL A 102 5.25 -1.29 0.06
C VAL A 102 5.52 -2.35 -1.01
N THR A 103 5.56 -3.63 -0.64
CA THR A 103 5.76 -4.72 -1.62
C THR A 103 4.69 -4.71 -2.70
N LYS A 104 3.42 -4.50 -2.33
CA LYS A 104 2.31 -4.42 -3.30
C LYS A 104 2.42 -3.20 -4.20
N SER A 105 2.79 -2.05 -3.63
CA SER A 105 2.94 -0.80 -4.38
C SER A 105 4.08 -0.87 -5.37
N THR A 106 5.23 -1.44 -4.99
CA THR A 106 6.37 -1.63 -5.90
C THR A 106 5.99 -2.54 -7.07
N LYS A 107 5.36 -3.70 -6.80
CA LYS A 107 4.89 -4.61 -7.86
C LYS A 107 3.86 -3.95 -8.78
N GLY A 108 2.93 -3.18 -8.23
CA GLY A 108 1.95 -2.43 -9.00
C GLY A 108 2.60 -1.37 -9.90
N PHE A 109 3.63 -0.70 -9.39
CA PHE A 109 4.39 0.30 -10.13
C PHE A 109 5.17 -0.34 -11.29
N GLU A 110 5.90 -1.42 -11.03
CA GLU A 110 6.60 -2.21 -12.05
C GLU A 110 5.65 -2.71 -13.14
N TYR A 111 4.48 -3.23 -12.75
CA TYR A 111 3.46 -3.67 -13.71
C TYR A 111 2.99 -2.54 -14.64
N VAL A 112 2.73 -1.35 -14.08
CA VAL A 112 2.30 -0.19 -14.89
C VAL A 112 3.43 0.27 -15.81
N LEU A 113 4.68 0.29 -15.35
CA LEU A 113 5.84 0.64 -16.18
C LEU A 113 6.02 -0.32 -17.36
N ALA A 114 6.03 -1.64 -17.10
CA ALA A 114 6.14 -2.65 -18.14
C ALA A 114 4.99 -2.51 -19.17
N ARG A 115 3.78 -2.21 -18.70
CA ARG A 115 2.64 -1.98 -19.59
C ARG A 115 2.79 -0.72 -20.44
N MET A 116 3.30 0.36 -19.87
CA MET A 116 3.58 1.60 -20.60
C MET A 116 4.70 1.43 -21.65
N GLN A 117 5.66 0.54 -21.38
CA GLN A 117 6.77 0.22 -22.29
C GLN A 117 6.42 -0.86 -23.33
N GLY A 118 5.23 -1.46 -23.26
CA GLY A 118 4.81 -2.52 -24.18
C GLY A 118 5.38 -3.90 -23.86
N GLU A 119 5.99 -4.08 -22.68
CA GLU A 119 6.61 -5.33 -22.24
C GLU A 119 5.67 -6.22 -21.41
N ALA A 120 4.51 -5.70 -20.97
CA ALA A 120 3.59 -6.45 -20.12
C ALA A 120 2.78 -7.53 -20.86
N PRO A 121 2.47 -8.66 -20.20
CA PRO A 121 1.54 -9.65 -20.74
C PRO A 121 0.14 -9.04 -20.95
N SER A 122 -0.54 -9.46 -22.01
CA SER A 122 -1.82 -8.90 -22.50
C SER A 122 -2.98 -8.95 -21.50
N LYS A 123 -2.88 -9.77 -20.44
CA LYS A 123 -3.92 -9.91 -19.42
C LYS A 123 -3.88 -8.77 -18.40
N THR A 124 -5.04 -8.22 -18.10
CA THR A 124 -5.21 -7.18 -17.08
C THR A 124 -5.07 -7.76 -15.66
N LEU A 125 -4.63 -6.96 -14.69
CA LEU A 125 -4.59 -7.36 -13.27
C LEU A 125 -5.95 -7.88 -12.76
N VAL A 126 -7.05 -7.36 -13.32
CA VAL A 126 -8.42 -7.78 -12.98
C VAL A 126 -8.70 -9.19 -13.48
N GLU A 127 -8.27 -9.53 -14.70
CA GLU A 127 -8.39 -10.88 -15.25
C GLU A 127 -7.52 -11.86 -14.47
N THR A 128 -6.28 -11.48 -14.15
CA THR A 128 -5.39 -12.31 -13.34
C THR A 128 -5.96 -12.55 -11.94
N ALA A 129 -6.53 -11.52 -11.30
CA ALA A 129 -7.17 -11.66 -9.99
C ALA A 129 -8.43 -12.53 -10.05
N LYS A 130 -9.26 -12.39 -11.09
CA LYS A 130 -10.43 -13.25 -11.31
C LYS A 130 -10.01 -14.71 -11.51
N GLU A 131 -9.05 -14.99 -12.38
CA GLU A 131 -8.53 -16.34 -12.61
C GLU A 131 -7.95 -16.96 -11.33
N ALA A 132 -7.19 -16.19 -10.54
CA ALA A 132 -6.65 -16.66 -9.27
C ALA A 132 -7.76 -16.95 -8.24
N THR A 133 -8.81 -16.13 -8.21
CA THR A 133 -9.95 -16.32 -7.30
C THR A 133 -10.76 -17.56 -7.68
N GLU A 134 -11.00 -17.79 -8.98
CA GLU A 134 -11.69 -18.99 -9.46
C GLU A 134 -10.87 -20.26 -9.21
N LYS A 135 -9.56 -20.26 -9.49
CA LYS A 135 -8.69 -21.39 -9.13
C LYS A 135 -8.68 -21.69 -7.63
N ALA A 136 -8.70 -20.66 -6.79
CA ALA A 136 -8.75 -20.85 -5.34
C ALA A 136 -10.07 -21.49 -4.89
N LYS A 137 -11.19 -21.12 -5.50
CA LYS A 137 -12.50 -21.75 -5.25
C LYS A 137 -12.54 -23.21 -5.70
N GLU A 138 -12.04 -23.52 -6.88
CA GLU A 138 -11.96 -24.89 -7.41
C GLU A 138 -11.10 -25.78 -6.49
N THR A 139 -9.95 -25.28 -6.05
CA THR A 139 -9.05 -26.00 -5.14
C THR A 139 -9.71 -26.25 -3.78
N ALA A 140 -10.46 -25.28 -3.25
CA ALA A 140 -11.18 -25.41 -1.99
C ALA A 140 -12.37 -26.40 -2.08
N LEU A 141 -13.04 -26.48 -3.23
CA LEU A 141 -14.08 -27.47 -3.52
C LEU A 141 -13.49 -28.89 -3.60
N ALA A 142 -12.39 -29.06 -4.33
CA ALA A 142 -11.70 -30.34 -4.47
C ALA A 142 -11.15 -30.87 -3.13
N ALA A 143 -10.72 -30.00 -2.22
CA ALA A 143 -10.30 -30.39 -0.87
C ALA A 143 -11.49 -30.90 -0.03
N LYS A 144 -12.66 -30.25 -0.12
CA LYS A 144 -13.88 -30.69 0.60
C LYS A 144 -14.44 -32.02 0.11
N GLU A 145 -14.25 -32.36 -1.17
CA GLU A 145 -14.70 -33.65 -1.71
C GLU A 145 -13.77 -34.81 -1.33
N LYS A 146 -12.49 -34.55 -1.04
CA LYS A 146 -11.53 -35.58 -0.61
C LYS A 146 -11.60 -35.94 0.87
N ASP A 147 -12.21 -35.09 1.70
CA ASP A 147 -12.41 -35.31 3.14
C ASP A 147 -13.74 -36.04 3.46
N LYS A 148 -14.43 -36.58 2.44
CA LYS A 148 -15.72 -37.27 2.55
C LYS A 148 -15.60 -38.73 2.13
#